data_AF-A0A561E9L4-F1
#
_entry.id   AF-A0A561E9L4-F1
#
_cell.length_a   1.000
_cell.length_b   1.000
_cell.length_c   1.000
_cell.angle_alpha   90.00
_cell.angle_beta   90.00
_cell.angle_gamma   90.00
#
_symmetry.space_group_name_H-M   'P 1'
#
loop_
_entity.id
_entity.type
_entity.pdbx_description
1 polymer ?
#
loop_
_entity_poly.entity_id
_entity_poly.type
_entity_poly.pdbx_seq_one_letter_code
_entity_poly.pdbx_strand_id
1 'polypeptide(L)'
;MRRTTAALAHVLAVTVLAGGFAGIVGPTDAQAAAPPVKFGKWFVDLPGTDRATSSSLNKEYIVVTNTTRKAMSLKGYKVRDSKAKHTYTFGTFTLGAKKSVTIHTGSGRNSAANLYWSQRNFVWNNTGDTATLLNPKGKIVTSCTYVKPKKSTSKTGGFKTC
;
A
#
# COMPACT_ATOMS: atom_id res chain seq x y z
N MET A 1 -45.71 27.05 -52.53
CA MET A 1 -45.53 28.52 -52.52
C MET A 1 -45.89 29.06 -51.14
N ARG A 2 -44.94 29.75 -50.47
CA ARG A 2 -45.06 30.76 -49.38
C ARG A 2 -45.90 30.37 -48.14
N ARG A 3 -45.48 30.50 -46.87
CA ARG A 3 -44.73 31.57 -46.21
C ARG A 3 -44.06 31.04 -44.92
N THR A 4 -42.90 31.59 -44.62
CA THR A 4 -42.12 31.48 -43.38
C THR A 4 -42.86 32.07 -42.17
N THR A 5 -42.71 31.45 -40.99
CA THR A 5 -43.00 32.08 -39.69
C THR A 5 -41.86 31.80 -38.70
N ALA A 6 -41.52 32.85 -37.94
CA ALA A 6 -40.40 32.97 -37.03
C ALA A 6 -40.82 32.67 -35.58
N ALA A 7 -39.85 32.30 -34.74
CA ALA A 7 -39.92 32.48 -33.29
C ALA A 7 -38.49 32.75 -32.80
N LEU A 8 -38.13 34.03 -32.63
CA LEU A 8 -38.08 34.74 -31.34
C LEU A 8 -36.98 34.19 -30.40
N ALA A 9 -35.75 34.63 -30.68
CA ALA A 9 -34.68 34.68 -29.70
C ALA A 9 -35.03 35.70 -28.62
N HIS A 10 -35.16 35.25 -27.37
CA HIS A 10 -35.06 36.12 -26.20
C HIS A 10 -33.64 36.00 -25.66
N VAL A 11 -32.81 36.98 -26.00
CA VAL A 11 -31.54 37.23 -25.31
C VAL A 11 -31.88 38.04 -24.06
N LEU A 12 -31.83 37.38 -22.90
CA LEU A 12 -31.80 38.09 -21.62
C LEU A 12 -30.41 38.69 -21.44
N ALA A 13 -30.32 40.00 -21.62
CA ALA A 13 -29.19 40.80 -21.19
C ALA A 13 -29.15 40.80 -19.66
N VAL A 14 -28.13 40.18 -19.06
CA VAL A 14 -27.81 40.37 -17.65
C VAL A 14 -26.73 41.44 -17.57
N THR A 15 -27.13 42.61 -17.09
CA THR A 15 -26.25 43.70 -16.67
C THR A 15 -25.44 43.23 -15.45
N VAL A 16 -24.13 43.10 -15.61
CA VAL A 16 -23.20 42.86 -14.49
C VAL A 16 -22.89 44.20 -13.83
N LEU A 17 -23.50 44.44 -12.67
CA LEU A 17 -23.05 45.49 -11.73
C LEU A 17 -21.81 44.98 -11.00
N ALA A 18 -20.76 45.80 -10.99
CA ALA A 18 -19.53 45.56 -10.25
C ALA A 18 -19.81 45.54 -8.74
N GLY A 19 -19.49 44.42 -8.08
CA GLY A 19 -19.61 44.31 -6.63
C GLY A 19 -19.08 42.98 -6.09
N GLY A 20 -17.88 43.02 -5.49
CA GLY A 20 -17.35 41.99 -4.59
C GLY A 20 -16.66 40.80 -5.27
N PHE A 21 -15.34 40.68 -5.09
CA PHE A 21 -14.62 39.42 -5.27
C PHE A 21 -15.14 38.39 -4.24
N ALA A 22 -16.21 37.67 -4.58
CA ALA A 22 -16.53 36.42 -3.92
C ALA A 22 -15.47 35.41 -4.35
N GLY A 23 -14.53 35.13 -3.44
CA GLY A 23 -13.49 34.12 -3.64
C GLY A 23 -14.14 32.79 -4.00
N ILE A 24 -14.01 32.40 -5.27
CA ILE A 24 -14.12 31.02 -5.73
C ILE A 24 -13.10 30.20 -4.95
N VAL A 25 -13.50 29.64 -3.81
CA VAL A 25 -12.85 28.49 -3.21
C VAL A 25 -13.13 27.33 -4.17
N GLY A 26 -12.26 27.17 -5.15
CA GLY A 26 -12.17 25.90 -5.89
C GLY A 26 -11.96 24.76 -4.90
N PRO A 27 -12.28 23.50 -5.26
CA PRO A 27 -11.94 22.37 -4.43
C PRO A 27 -10.43 22.46 -4.17
N THR A 28 -10.05 22.66 -2.91
CA THR A 28 -8.67 22.40 -2.51
C THR A 28 -8.47 20.93 -2.85
N ASP A 29 -7.73 20.63 -3.90
CA ASP A 29 -7.25 19.28 -4.13
C ASP A 29 -6.64 18.87 -2.80
N ALA A 30 -7.30 17.92 -2.13
CA ALA A 30 -6.84 17.39 -0.87
C ALA A 30 -5.51 16.74 -1.22
N GLN A 31 -4.43 17.49 -1.06
CA GLN A 31 -3.07 17.06 -1.33
C GLN A 31 -2.95 15.72 -0.63
N ALA A 32 -2.90 14.64 -1.41
CA ALA A 32 -3.04 13.30 -0.88
C ALA A 32 -1.94 13.12 0.17
N ALA A 33 -2.32 13.15 1.45
CA ALA A 33 -1.37 13.04 2.53
C ALA A 33 -0.61 11.74 2.32
N ALA A 34 0.73 11.79 2.39
CA ALA A 34 1.55 10.60 2.24
C ALA A 34 1.01 9.48 3.15
N PRO A 35 0.94 8.23 2.67
CA PRO A 35 0.29 7.17 3.40
C PRO A 35 0.95 7.03 4.79
N PRO A 36 0.14 6.88 5.87
CA PRO A 36 0.65 6.87 7.24
C PRO A 36 1.52 5.64 7.55
N VAL A 37 1.49 4.65 6.67
CA VAL A 37 2.25 3.41 6.76
C VAL A 37 2.78 3.07 5.38
N LYS A 38 4.02 2.58 5.31
CA LYS A 38 4.63 2.10 4.07
C LYS A 38 5.32 0.77 4.26
N PHE A 39 5.61 0.08 3.15
CA PHE A 39 6.58 -1.01 3.17
C PHE A 39 8.01 -0.47 3.25
N GLY A 40 8.90 -1.25 3.85
CA GLY A 40 10.34 -1.00 3.90
C GLY A 40 11.08 -2.07 3.09
N LYS A 41 12.14 -2.64 3.68
CA LYS A 41 12.83 -3.79 3.10
C LYS A 41 11.88 -4.99 2.99
N TRP A 42 11.92 -5.66 1.85
CA TRP A 42 11.18 -6.87 1.55
C TRP A 42 12.14 -7.92 1.01
N PHE A 43 12.23 -9.06 1.68
CA PHE A 43 13.08 -10.18 1.30
C PHE A 43 12.20 -11.29 0.75
N VAL A 44 12.37 -11.58 -0.54
CA VAL A 44 11.45 -12.41 -1.35
C VAL A 44 12.09 -13.74 -1.70
N ASP A 45 13.27 -13.68 -2.31
CA ASP A 45 13.95 -14.85 -2.88
C ASP A 45 15.12 -15.25 -1.95
N LEU A 46 15.00 -16.38 -1.28
CA LEU A 46 16.03 -16.84 -0.34
C LEU A 46 17.23 -17.41 -1.10
N PRO A 47 18.47 -17.17 -0.66
CA PRO A 47 19.61 -17.88 -1.22
C PRO A 47 19.58 -19.35 -0.79
N GLY A 48 19.93 -20.26 -1.70
CA GLY A 48 20.03 -21.69 -1.44
C GLY A 48 18.82 -22.47 -1.98
N THR A 49 18.49 -23.59 -1.34
CA THR A 49 17.36 -24.44 -1.74
C THR A 49 16.06 -23.97 -1.08
N ASP A 50 14.97 -23.97 -1.85
CA ASP A 50 13.61 -23.61 -1.41
C ASP A 50 12.96 -24.72 -0.57
N ARG A 51 13.68 -25.25 0.43
CA ARG A 51 13.10 -26.18 1.39
C ARG A 51 12.40 -25.37 2.48
N ALA A 52 11.07 -25.49 2.56
CA ALA A 52 10.28 -24.88 3.61
C ALA A 52 10.56 -25.54 4.96
N THR A 53 11.36 -24.88 5.78
CA THR A 53 11.64 -25.21 7.18
C THR A 53 11.29 -23.99 8.02
N SER A 54 11.09 -24.15 9.33
CA SER A 54 10.81 -23.00 10.21
C SER A 54 11.90 -21.92 10.12
N SER A 55 13.16 -22.32 9.95
CA SER A 55 14.29 -21.39 9.80
C SER A 55 14.27 -20.64 8.47
N SER A 56 14.06 -21.35 7.35
CA SER A 56 14.01 -20.70 6.02
C SER A 56 12.79 -19.80 5.88
N LEU A 57 11.61 -20.22 6.33
CA LEU A 57 10.39 -19.39 6.29
C LEU A 57 10.53 -18.10 7.10
N ASN A 58 11.35 -18.09 8.16
CA ASN A 58 11.61 -16.87 8.93
C ASN A 58 12.62 -15.93 8.24
N LYS A 59 13.35 -16.38 7.22
CA LYS A 59 14.22 -15.50 6.41
C LYS A 59 13.43 -14.75 5.34
N GLU A 60 12.25 -15.23 4.97
CA GLU A 60 11.31 -14.53 4.09
C GLU A 60 10.47 -13.56 4.93
N TYR A 61 10.51 -12.26 4.59
CA TYR A 61 9.84 -11.23 5.39
C TYR A 61 9.55 -9.95 4.63
N ILE A 62 8.61 -9.17 5.13
CA ILE A 62 8.38 -7.78 4.71
C ILE A 62 8.35 -6.84 5.91
N VAL A 63 8.98 -5.67 5.78
CA VAL A 63 8.99 -4.63 6.81
C VAL A 63 7.85 -3.65 6.58
N VAL A 64 7.14 -3.30 7.64
CA VAL A 64 6.09 -2.26 7.66
C VAL A 64 6.55 -1.12 8.56
N THR A 65 6.46 0.12 8.09
CA THR A 65 6.97 1.31 8.78
C THR A 65 5.87 2.35 8.96
N ASN A 66 5.69 2.83 10.19
CA ASN A 66 4.85 3.99 10.48
C ASN A 66 5.59 5.26 10.07
N THR A 67 5.06 6.01 9.11
CA THR A 67 5.69 7.23 8.58
C THR A 67 5.31 8.47 9.38
N THR A 68 4.36 8.36 10.30
CA THR A 68 3.84 9.49 11.08
C THR A 68 4.72 9.79 12.31
N ARG A 69 4.42 10.92 12.97
CA ARG A 69 5.06 11.33 14.23
C ARG A 69 4.32 10.82 15.48
N LYS A 70 3.28 10.00 15.32
CA LYS A 70 2.48 9.46 16.43
C LYS A 70 2.45 7.93 16.36
N ALA A 71 2.22 7.28 17.49
CA ALA A 71 1.92 5.85 17.49
C ALA A 71 0.60 5.60 16.75
N MET A 72 0.52 4.47 16.04
CA MET A 72 -0.63 4.13 15.21
C MET A 72 -1.03 2.68 15.45
N SER A 73 -2.32 2.45 15.68
CA SER A 73 -2.88 1.09 15.71
C SER A 73 -2.93 0.53 14.29
N LEU A 74 -2.40 -0.68 14.11
CA LEU A 74 -2.52 -1.45 12.87
C LEU A 74 -3.62 -2.52 12.97
N LYS A 75 -4.46 -2.50 14.01
CA LYS A 75 -5.54 -3.49 14.17
C LYS A 75 -6.42 -3.57 12.91
N GLY A 76 -6.52 -4.76 12.35
CA GLY A 76 -7.32 -5.04 11.15
C GLY A 76 -6.69 -4.62 9.83
N TYR A 77 -5.49 -4.02 9.83
CA TYR A 77 -4.72 -3.84 8.60
C TYR A 77 -4.34 -5.20 8.03
N LYS A 78 -4.14 -5.28 6.72
CA LYS A 78 -3.82 -6.53 6.03
C LYS A 78 -2.63 -6.37 5.08
N VAL A 79 -1.73 -7.34 5.09
CA VAL A 79 -0.69 -7.51 4.06
C VAL A 79 -1.07 -8.70 3.20
N ARG A 80 -1.00 -8.52 1.88
CA ARG A 80 -1.51 -9.49 0.91
C ARG A 80 -0.55 -9.68 -0.26
N ASP A 81 -0.43 -10.90 -0.75
CA ASP A 81 0.27 -11.21 -2.00
C ASP A 81 -0.52 -10.80 -3.25
N SER A 82 0.13 -10.86 -4.42
CA SER A 82 -0.44 -10.37 -5.68
C SER A 82 -1.76 -11.03 -6.06
N LYS A 83 -1.98 -12.29 -5.68
CA LYS A 83 -3.18 -13.07 -6.00
C LYS A 83 -4.17 -13.20 -4.84
N ALA A 84 -3.91 -12.53 -3.72
CA ALA A 84 -4.73 -12.67 -2.50
C ALA A 84 -4.82 -14.09 -1.94
N LYS A 85 -3.89 -14.98 -2.32
CA LYS A 85 -3.85 -16.36 -1.82
C LYS A 85 -3.41 -16.39 -0.36
N HIS A 86 -2.53 -15.46 0.03
CA HIS A 86 -2.02 -15.33 1.39
C HIS A 86 -2.37 -13.93 1.90
N THR A 87 -3.07 -13.87 3.04
CA THR A 87 -3.35 -12.61 3.75
C THR A 87 -2.90 -12.68 5.20
N TYR A 88 -2.04 -11.75 5.61
CA TYR A 88 -1.70 -11.49 7.01
C TYR A 88 -2.66 -10.43 7.52
N THR A 89 -3.31 -10.69 8.64
CA THR A 89 -4.14 -9.67 9.31
C THR A 89 -3.50 -9.31 10.64
N PHE A 90 -3.23 -8.03 10.83
CA PHE A 90 -2.76 -7.52 12.10
C PHE A 90 -3.85 -7.67 13.17
N GLY A 91 -3.51 -8.34 14.27
CA GLY A 91 -4.32 -8.34 15.49
C GLY A 91 -4.23 -7.01 16.24
N THR A 92 -4.37 -7.02 17.56
CA THR A 92 -4.10 -5.82 18.36
C THR A 92 -2.59 -5.53 18.36
N PHE A 93 -2.17 -4.56 17.53
CA PHE A 93 -0.78 -4.15 17.42
C PHE A 93 -0.69 -2.64 17.20
N THR A 94 0.20 -1.99 17.94
CA THR A 94 0.46 -0.55 17.84
C THR A 94 1.90 -0.32 17.43
N LEU A 95 2.10 0.36 16.31
CA LEU A 95 3.41 0.70 15.80
C LEU A 95 3.77 2.12 16.22
N GLY A 96 4.87 2.27 16.96
CA GLY A 96 5.37 3.56 17.43
C GLY A 96 5.68 4.53 16.28
N ALA A 97 5.75 5.82 16.62
CA ALA A 97 6.12 6.86 15.66
C ALA A 97 7.46 6.56 15.00
N LYS A 98 7.54 6.63 13.66
CA LYS A 98 8.76 6.36 12.88
C LYS A 98 9.36 4.96 13.12
N LYS A 99 8.65 4.03 13.76
CA LYS A 99 9.12 2.66 13.99
C LYS A 99 8.68 1.73 12.88
N SER A 100 9.37 0.60 12.82
CA SER A 100 9.11 -0.47 11.86
C SER A 100 8.88 -1.79 12.59
N VAL A 101 8.10 -2.66 11.96
CA VAL A 101 7.89 -4.05 12.38
C VAL A 101 8.16 -4.97 11.19
N THR A 102 8.82 -6.08 11.43
CA THR A 102 9.08 -7.13 10.43
C THR A 102 8.03 -8.21 10.54
N ILE A 103 7.40 -8.57 9.42
CA ILE A 103 6.48 -9.70 9.34
C ILE A 103 7.23 -10.84 8.64
N HIS A 104 7.55 -11.87 9.41
CA HIS A 104 8.16 -13.11 8.90
C HIS A 104 7.08 -14.06 8.39
N THR A 105 7.35 -14.77 7.31
CA THR A 105 6.42 -15.77 6.76
C THR A 105 6.19 -16.93 7.72
N GLY A 106 7.26 -17.42 8.35
CA GLY A 106 7.21 -18.58 9.23
C GLY A 106 6.57 -18.32 10.61
N SER A 107 6.89 -19.21 11.54
CA SER A 107 6.35 -19.21 12.90
C SER A 107 7.37 -18.68 13.92
N GLY A 108 6.85 -18.08 14.99
CA GLY A 108 7.64 -17.55 16.10
C GLY A 108 6.76 -16.79 17.08
N ARG A 109 7.38 -16.25 18.13
CA ARG A 109 6.68 -15.46 19.15
C ARG A 109 6.65 -13.99 18.76
N ASN A 110 5.46 -13.43 18.63
CA ASN A 110 5.28 -12.01 18.32
C ASN A 110 5.94 -11.10 19.39
N SER A 111 6.47 -9.97 18.92
CA SER A 111 7.12 -8.92 19.71
C SER A 111 6.84 -7.55 19.10
N ALA A 112 7.37 -6.49 19.72
CA ALA A 112 7.24 -5.13 19.19
C ALA A 112 7.94 -4.92 17.82
N ALA A 113 8.97 -5.71 17.52
CA ALA A 113 9.78 -5.57 16.29
C ALA A 113 9.53 -6.69 15.27
N ASN A 114 9.04 -7.86 15.70
CA ASN A 114 8.87 -9.03 14.85
C ASN A 114 7.49 -9.65 15.06
N LEU A 115 6.82 -9.91 13.95
CA LEU A 115 5.54 -10.61 13.87
C LEU A 115 5.70 -11.83 12.96
N TYR A 116 4.89 -12.86 13.20
CA TYR A 116 4.99 -14.14 12.50
C TYR A 116 3.64 -14.50 11.87
N TRP A 117 3.66 -14.78 10.57
CA TRP A 117 2.48 -15.14 9.78
C TRP A 117 2.09 -16.62 9.91
N SER A 118 2.95 -17.43 10.55
CA SER A 118 2.69 -18.84 10.84
C SER A 118 2.32 -19.66 9.61
N GLN A 119 2.87 -19.30 8.45
CA GLN A 119 2.69 -20.08 7.23
C GLN A 119 3.62 -21.31 7.26
N ARG A 120 3.19 -22.37 6.56
CA ARG A 120 3.97 -23.61 6.40
C ARG A 120 4.74 -23.68 5.08
N ASN A 121 4.50 -22.71 4.19
CA ASN A 121 5.13 -22.57 2.87
C ASN A 121 5.50 -21.11 2.64
N PHE A 122 6.40 -20.87 1.69
CA PHE A 122 6.74 -19.51 1.25
C PHE A 122 5.52 -18.78 0.71
N VAL A 123 5.47 -17.47 0.95
CA VAL A 123 4.36 -16.62 0.53
C VAL A 123 4.71 -15.87 -0.75
N TRP A 124 5.95 -15.37 -0.86
CA TRP A 124 6.35 -14.50 -1.95
C TRP A 124 6.97 -15.31 -3.08
N ASN A 125 6.68 -14.93 -4.31
CA ASN A 125 7.17 -15.63 -5.49
C ASN A 125 8.60 -15.15 -5.86
N ASN A 126 9.55 -16.10 -5.91
CA ASN A 126 10.98 -15.83 -6.18
C ASN A 126 11.25 -15.11 -7.52
N THR A 127 10.38 -15.25 -8.52
CA THR A 127 10.53 -14.59 -9.83
C THR A 127 9.95 -13.18 -9.87
N GLY A 128 9.02 -12.87 -8.96
CA GLY A 128 8.37 -11.58 -8.88
C GLY A 128 7.01 -11.67 -8.18
N ASP A 129 6.70 -10.67 -7.37
CA ASP A 129 5.45 -10.59 -6.63
C ASP A 129 5.07 -9.14 -6.32
N THR A 130 3.83 -8.92 -5.86
CA THR A 130 3.35 -7.63 -5.36
C THR A 130 2.76 -7.78 -3.96
N ALA A 131 3.39 -7.15 -2.98
CA ALA A 131 2.82 -6.99 -1.65
C ALA A 131 1.89 -5.78 -1.62
N THR A 132 0.69 -5.95 -1.06
CA THR A 132 -0.31 -4.88 -0.91
C THR A 132 -0.67 -4.71 0.57
N LEU A 133 -0.59 -3.48 1.08
CA LEU A 133 -1.08 -3.12 2.41
C LEU A 133 -2.47 -2.49 2.30
N LEU A 134 -3.43 -3.08 3.00
CA LEU A 134 -4.82 -2.62 3.06
C LEU A 134 -5.13 -2.10 4.46
N ASN A 135 -5.92 -1.04 4.54
CA ASN A 135 -6.51 -0.61 5.80
C ASN A 135 -7.71 -1.51 6.19
N PRO A 136 -8.28 -1.36 7.40
CA PRO A 136 -9.40 -2.21 7.85
C PRO A 136 -10.66 -2.09 7.00
N LYS A 137 -10.82 -0.99 6.24
CA LYS A 137 -11.92 -0.77 5.30
C LYS A 137 -11.66 -1.38 3.91
N GLY A 138 -10.54 -2.10 3.74
CA GLY A 138 -10.16 -2.73 2.47
C GLY A 138 -9.58 -1.76 1.44
N LYS A 139 -9.28 -0.50 1.79
CA LYS A 139 -8.62 0.43 0.87
C LYS A 139 -7.12 0.18 0.84
N ILE A 140 -6.52 0.23 -0.35
CA ILE A 140 -5.07 0.14 -0.53
C ILE A 140 -4.42 1.38 0.11
N VAL A 141 -3.44 1.13 0.96
CA VAL A 141 -2.61 2.14 1.60
C VAL A 141 -1.30 2.30 0.83
N THR A 142 -0.68 1.18 0.49
CA THR A 142 0.55 1.13 -0.32
C THR A 142 0.70 -0.25 -0.96
N SER A 143 1.54 -0.34 -1.97
CA SER A 143 1.96 -1.59 -2.58
C SER A 143 3.45 -1.54 -2.92
N CYS A 144 4.10 -2.69 -2.96
CA CYS A 144 5.47 -2.82 -3.44
C CYS A 144 5.58 -4.03 -4.35
N THR A 145 6.26 -3.88 -5.47
CA THR A 145 6.46 -4.95 -6.46
C THR A 145 7.94 -5.29 -6.56
N TYR A 146 8.22 -6.58 -6.48
CA TYR A 146 9.51 -7.19 -6.73
C TYR A 146 9.46 -7.93 -8.07
N VAL A 147 10.52 -7.81 -8.85
CA VAL A 147 10.74 -8.58 -10.08
C VAL A 147 12.19 -9.03 -10.05
N LYS A 148 12.43 -10.32 -10.26
CA LYS A 148 13.79 -10.87 -10.27
C LYS A 148 14.58 -10.26 -11.43
N PRO A 149 15.74 -9.63 -11.18
CA PRO A 149 16.57 -9.08 -12.25
C PRO A 149 17.10 -10.19 -13.16
N LYS A 150 17.11 -9.96 -14.48
CA LYS A 150 17.60 -10.93 -15.49
C LYS A 150 19.07 -11.33 -15.31
N LYS A 151 19.89 -10.46 -14.69
CA LYS A 151 21.32 -10.70 -14.41
C LYS A 151 21.58 -10.78 -12.89
N SER A 152 20.85 -11.63 -12.18
CA SER A 152 21.10 -11.82 -10.74
C SER A 152 22.15 -12.92 -10.53
N THR A 153 23.38 -12.52 -10.22
CA THR A 153 24.45 -13.40 -9.69
C THR A 153 24.52 -13.37 -8.15
N SER A 154 23.48 -12.81 -7.50
CA SER A 154 23.48 -12.54 -6.06
C SER A 154 23.41 -13.83 -5.25
N LYS A 155 24.51 -14.17 -4.56
CA LYS A 155 24.55 -15.18 -3.49
C LYS A 155 23.73 -14.78 -2.26
N THR A 156 23.25 -13.53 -2.21
CA THR A 156 22.57 -12.93 -1.05
C THR A 156 21.04 -13.05 -1.12
N GLY A 157 20.49 -13.66 -2.17
CA GLY A 157 19.03 -13.71 -2.40
C GLY A 157 18.47 -12.43 -3.04
N GLY A 158 17.16 -12.44 -3.30
CA GLY A 158 16.43 -11.34 -3.93
C GLY A 158 15.61 -10.54 -2.92
N PHE A 159 15.80 -9.23 -2.92
CA PHE A 159 15.10 -8.29 -2.05
C PHE A 159 14.72 -7.02 -2.80
N LYS A 160 13.80 -6.25 -2.22
CA LYS A 160 13.39 -4.92 -2.68
C LYS A 160 13.37 -3.95 -1.52
N THR A 161 13.82 -2.73 -1.74
CA THR A 161 13.52 -1.60 -0.86
C THR A 161 12.29 -0.89 -1.41
N CYS A 162 11.32 -0.72 -0.52
CA CYS A 162 10.15 0.14 -0.61
C CYS A 162 10.33 1.26 0.47
#